data_AF-A0A418IEJ2-F1
#
_entry.id   AF-A0A418IEJ2-F1
#
_cell.length_a   1.000
_cell.length_b   1.000
_cell.length_c   1.000
_cell.angle_alpha   90.00
_cell.angle_beta   90.00
_cell.angle_gamma   90.00
#
_symmetry.space_group_name_H-M   'P 1'
#
loop_
_entity.id
_entity.type
_entity.pdbx_description
1 polymer ?
#
loop_
_entity_poly.entity_id
_entity_poly.type
_entity_poly.pdbx_seq_one_letter_code
_entity_poly.pdbx_strand_id
1 'polypeptide(L)'
;MISEMEKLQQIKTNLSQLQVHSPDLYLKLEYIASLTRQLSIHYKYLGLLMFSEDSYVIQENRPTLIRDSVLSLYEQEVEKVKSNEAFNDFYGMIQKFQDIAYSQVFLIILGAEPSFVFHNTIIK
;
A
#
# COMPACT_ATOMS: atom_id res chain seq x y z
N MET A 1 -19.44 -1.08 16.44
CA MET A 1 -18.35 -1.55 15.57
C MET A 1 -18.46 -0.77 14.27
N ILE A 2 -17.37 -0.17 13.80
CA ILE A 2 -17.33 0.53 12.52
C ILE A 2 -17.21 -0.53 11.41
N SER A 3 -18.02 -0.43 10.37
CA SER A 3 -18.04 -1.35 9.23
C SER A 3 -16.78 -1.20 8.36
N GLU A 4 -16.45 -2.24 7.58
CA GLU A 4 -15.32 -2.19 6.63
C GLU A 4 -15.49 -1.04 5.62
N MET A 5 -16.70 -0.82 5.12
CA MET A 5 -16.97 0.28 4.19
C MET A 5 -16.72 1.66 4.84
N GLU A 6 -17.13 1.86 6.09
CA GLU A 6 -16.82 3.10 6.83
C GLU A 6 -15.30 3.27 7.03
N LYS A 7 -14.56 2.19 7.30
CA LYS A 7 -13.09 2.22 7.38
C LYS A 7 -12.46 2.63 6.05
N LEU A 8 -12.93 2.08 4.93
CA LEU A 8 -12.44 2.44 3.59
C LEU A 8 -12.71 3.91 3.25
N GLN A 9 -13.87 4.44 3.64
CA GLN A 9 -14.17 5.88 3.53
C GLN A 9 -13.22 6.72 4.37
N GLN A 10 -12.96 6.29 5.62
CA GLN A 10 -12.04 6.99 6.50
C GLN A 10 -10.59 6.96 5.97
N ILE A 11 -10.16 5.84 5.40
CA ILE A 11 -8.87 5.73 4.70
C ILE A 11 -8.79 6.74 3.56
N LYS A 12 -9.83 6.83 2.70
CA LYS A 12 -9.86 7.83 1.62
C LYS A 12 -9.73 9.25 2.16
N THR A 13 -10.48 9.60 3.21
CA THR A 13 -10.42 10.92 3.83
C THR A 13 -9.01 11.22 4.37
N ASN A 14 -8.42 10.28 5.09
CA ASN A 14 -7.08 10.46 5.66
C ASN A 14 -6.02 10.56 4.55
N LEU A 15 -6.16 9.81 3.46
CA LEU A 15 -5.30 9.90 2.27
C LEU A 15 -5.42 11.26 1.57
N SER A 16 -6.62 11.82 1.46
CA SER A 16 -6.82 13.18 0.94
C SER A 16 -6.16 14.24 1.82
N GLN A 17 -6.21 14.07 3.14
CA GLN A 17 -5.47 14.94 4.07
C GLN A 17 -3.95 14.78 3.90
N LEU A 18 -3.46 13.54 3.77
CA LEU A 18 -2.05 13.26 3.51
C LEU A 18 -1.57 13.90 2.20
N GLN A 19 -2.39 13.88 1.15
CA GLN A 19 -2.10 14.53 -0.12
C GLN A 19 -1.90 16.05 0.03
N VAL A 20 -2.66 16.69 0.93
CA VAL A 20 -2.56 18.13 1.21
C VAL A 20 -1.36 18.45 2.11
N HIS A 21 -1.15 17.66 3.17
CA HIS A 21 -0.10 17.93 4.16
C HIS A 21 1.30 17.48 3.71
N SER A 22 1.38 16.38 2.97
CA SER A 22 2.61 15.73 2.53
C SER A 22 2.52 15.28 1.07
N PRO A 23 2.36 16.21 0.12
CA PRO A 23 2.16 15.89 -1.31
C PRO A 23 3.30 15.07 -1.92
N ASP A 24 4.55 15.31 -1.50
CA ASP A 24 5.72 14.52 -1.94
C ASP A 24 5.61 13.04 -1.56
N LEU A 25 5.18 12.75 -0.33
CA LEU A 25 4.94 11.37 0.10
C LEU A 25 3.79 10.76 -0.68
N TYR A 26 2.68 11.49 -0.88
CA TYR A 26 1.55 10.98 -1.63
C TYR A 26 1.94 10.61 -3.06
N LEU A 27 2.72 11.45 -3.74
CA LEU A 27 3.24 11.16 -5.09
C LEU A 27 4.14 9.92 -5.10
N LYS A 28 4.99 9.72 -4.09
CA LYS A 28 5.81 8.52 -3.95
C LYS A 28 4.97 7.25 -3.71
N LEU A 29 3.90 7.35 -2.92
CA LEU A 29 2.94 6.26 -2.71
C LEU A 29 2.18 5.92 -3.99
N GLU A 30 1.73 6.91 -4.74
CA GLU A 30 1.10 6.72 -6.05
C GLU A 30 2.06 6.07 -7.04
N TYR A 31 3.31 6.55 -7.09
CA TYR A 31 4.38 5.98 -7.89
C TYR A 31 4.60 4.49 -7.60
N ILE A 32 4.82 4.12 -6.34
CA ILE A 32 5.15 2.72 -5.99
C ILE A 32 3.94 1.80 -6.15
N ALA A 33 2.72 2.29 -5.89
CA ALA A 33 1.49 1.55 -6.19
C ALA A 33 1.34 1.30 -7.69
N SER A 34 1.62 2.31 -8.52
CA SER A 34 1.57 2.19 -9.98
C SER A 34 2.63 1.22 -10.50
N LEU A 35 3.87 1.30 -9.99
CA LEU A 35 4.96 0.40 -10.34
C LEU A 35 4.63 -1.06 -9.98
N THR A 36 4.05 -1.27 -8.79
CA THR A 36 3.57 -2.59 -8.33
C THR A 36 2.59 -3.19 -9.32
N ARG A 37 1.61 -2.40 -9.79
CA ARG A 37 0.64 -2.83 -10.80
C ARG A 37 1.30 -3.14 -12.15
N GLN A 38 2.23 -2.30 -12.61
CA GLN A 38 2.91 -2.48 -13.90
C GLN A 38 3.79 -3.74 -13.93
N LEU A 39 4.44 -4.06 -12.82
CA LEU A 39 5.23 -5.28 -12.67
C LEU A 39 4.39 -6.53 -12.36
N SER A 40 3.06 -6.40 -12.27
CA SER A 40 2.15 -7.48 -11.85
C SER A 40 2.52 -8.09 -10.49
N ILE A 41 3.04 -7.28 -9.58
CA ILE A 41 3.34 -7.66 -8.19
C ILE A 41 2.06 -7.55 -7.36
N HIS A 42 1.83 -8.49 -6.44
CA HIS A 42 0.69 -8.42 -5.54
C HIS A 42 0.87 -7.29 -4.52
N TYR A 43 -0.16 -6.46 -4.32
CA TYR A 43 -0.14 -5.41 -3.29
C TYR A 43 0.06 -5.93 -1.86
N LYS A 44 -0.25 -7.22 -1.61
CA LYS A 44 0.10 -7.87 -0.35
C LYS A 44 1.60 -7.81 -0.09
N TYR A 45 2.42 -8.09 -1.09
CA TYR A 45 3.88 -8.04 -0.98
C TYR A 45 4.37 -6.61 -0.75
N LEU A 46 3.83 -5.62 -1.49
CA LEU A 46 4.12 -4.21 -1.25
C LEU A 46 3.83 -3.80 0.21
N GLY A 47 2.64 -4.15 0.70
CA GLY A 47 2.26 -3.83 2.08
C GLY A 47 3.17 -4.48 3.11
N LEU A 48 3.58 -5.73 2.89
CA LEU A 48 4.55 -6.40 3.76
C LEU A 48 5.91 -5.68 3.76
N LEU A 49 6.44 -5.28 2.61
CA LEU A 49 7.69 -4.52 2.54
C LEU A 49 7.61 -3.16 3.26
N MET A 50 6.43 -2.52 3.23
CA MET A 50 6.21 -1.22 3.86
C MET A 50 5.99 -1.30 5.38
N PHE A 51 5.30 -2.34 5.86
CA PHE A 51 4.71 -2.33 7.21
C PHE A 51 5.08 -3.52 8.09
N SER A 52 5.67 -4.58 7.52
CA SER A 52 6.08 -5.78 8.27
C SER A 52 7.57 -5.74 8.58
N GLU A 53 7.91 -6.10 9.82
CA GLU A 53 9.30 -6.37 10.23
C GLU A 53 9.64 -7.88 10.13
N ASP A 54 8.65 -8.72 9.82
CA ASP A 54 8.84 -10.17 9.72
C ASP A 54 9.42 -10.56 8.35
N SER A 55 10.73 -10.81 8.34
CA SER A 55 11.47 -11.26 7.16
C SER A 55 10.98 -12.60 6.58
N TYR A 56 10.46 -13.51 7.41
CA TYR A 56 9.96 -14.81 6.95
C TYR A 56 8.68 -14.62 6.14
N VAL A 57 7.74 -13.83 6.65
CA VAL A 57 6.46 -13.54 5.95
C VAL A 57 6.71 -12.76 4.67
N ILE A 58 7.66 -11.82 4.67
CA ILE A 58 8.06 -11.09 3.45
C ILE A 58 8.59 -12.09 2.41
N GLN A 59 9.50 -12.98 2.81
CA GLN A 59 10.10 -13.95 1.90
C GLN A 59 9.09 -14.95 1.34
N GLU A 60 8.14 -15.40 2.16
CA GLU A 60 7.06 -16.32 1.74
C GLU A 60 6.13 -15.70 0.69
N ASN A 61 5.93 -14.37 0.74
CA ASN A 61 5.06 -13.65 -0.19
C ASN A 61 5.84 -13.00 -1.34
N ARG A 62 7.15 -13.26 -1.44
CA ARG A 62 8.03 -12.70 -2.47
C ARG A 62 7.70 -13.31 -3.85
N PRO A 63 7.43 -12.51 -4.90
CA PRO A 63 7.15 -13.03 -6.23
C PRO A 63 8.27 -13.92 -6.78
N THR A 64 7.92 -15.10 -7.29
CA THR A 64 8.88 -16.10 -7.81
C THR A 64 9.06 -16.07 -9.33
N LEU A 65 8.10 -15.48 -10.05
CA LEU A 65 8.11 -15.39 -11.52
C LEU A 65 8.86 -14.17 -12.07
N ILE A 66 9.22 -13.23 -11.20
CA ILE A 66 9.95 -12.01 -11.55
C ILE A 66 11.43 -12.26 -11.30
N ARG A 67 12.29 -11.85 -12.24
CA ARG A 67 13.75 -11.97 -12.08
C ARG A 67 14.21 -11.24 -10.82
N ASP A 68 15.09 -11.87 -10.05
CA ASP A 68 15.61 -11.31 -8.80
C ASP A 68 16.18 -9.90 -8.96
N SER A 69 16.93 -9.62 -10.03
CA SER A 69 17.48 -8.29 -10.29
C SER A 69 16.40 -7.21 -10.43
N VAL A 70 15.25 -7.53 -11.03
CA VAL A 70 14.12 -6.60 -11.16
C VAL A 70 13.43 -6.43 -9.81
N LEU A 71 13.28 -7.52 -9.07
CA LEU A 71 12.62 -7.49 -7.78
C LEU A 71 13.45 -6.74 -6.72
N SER A 72 14.77 -6.89 -6.74
CA SER A 72 15.68 -6.10 -5.90
C SER A 72 15.63 -4.61 -6.23
N LEU A 73 15.51 -4.23 -7.50
CA LEU A 73 15.29 -2.81 -7.87
C LEU A 73 13.95 -2.30 -7.33
N TYR A 74 12.89 -3.11 -7.43
CA TYR A 74 11.59 -2.77 -6.86
C TYR A 74 11.65 -2.59 -5.34
N GLU A 75 12.26 -3.54 -4.62
CA GLU A 75 12.46 -3.45 -3.15
C GLU A 75 13.23 -2.17 -2.78
N GLN A 76 14.26 -1.78 -3.55
CA GLN A 76 14.97 -0.51 -3.37
C GLN A 76 14.06 0.72 -3.59
N GLU A 77 13.17 0.70 -4.58
CA GLU A 77 12.19 1.78 -4.76
C GLU A 77 11.23 1.87 -3.58
N VAL A 78 10.81 0.74 -2.99
CA VAL A 78 9.99 0.73 -1.77
C VAL A 78 10.74 1.37 -0.60
N GLU A 79 12.02 1.05 -0.41
CA GLU A 79 12.83 1.64 0.67
C GLU A 79 12.99 3.16 0.52
N LYS A 80 13.08 3.68 -0.72
CA LYS A 80 13.10 5.15 -0.95
C LYS A 80 11.80 5.84 -0.52
N VAL A 81 10.66 5.15 -0.62
CA VAL A 81 9.38 5.66 -0.12
C VAL A 81 9.38 5.67 1.41
N LYS A 82 9.85 4.57 2.03
CA LYS A 82 9.94 4.42 3.49
C LYS A 82 10.90 5.43 4.13
N SER A 83 11.97 5.80 3.43
CA SER A 83 12.94 6.78 3.93
C SER A 83 12.43 8.23 3.90
N ASN A 84 11.21 8.47 3.43
CA ASN A 84 10.60 9.79 3.50
C ASN A 84 10.27 10.14 4.96
N GLU A 85 10.62 11.35 5.42
CA GLU A 85 10.38 11.79 6.80
C GLU A 85 8.89 11.72 7.20
N ALA A 86 7.99 11.98 6.25
CA ALA A 86 6.54 11.93 6.46
C ALA A 86 5.97 10.49 6.41
N PHE A 87 6.78 9.48 6.13
CA PHE A 87 6.32 8.08 6.07
C PHE A 87 5.71 7.62 7.39
N ASN A 88 6.21 8.12 8.52
CA ASN A 88 5.68 7.78 9.85
C ASN A 88 4.19 8.16 10.00
N ASP A 89 3.74 9.25 9.39
CA ASP A 89 2.34 9.67 9.42
C ASP A 89 1.45 8.67 8.68
N PHE A 90 1.92 8.22 7.52
CA PHE A 90 1.24 7.19 6.73
C PHE A 90 1.26 5.84 7.44
N TYR A 91 2.39 5.43 8.01
CA TYR A 91 2.53 4.22 8.79
C TYR A 91 1.53 4.19 9.96
N GLY A 92 1.50 5.26 10.77
CA GLY A 92 0.59 5.38 11.90
C GLY A 92 -0.89 5.43 11.49
N MET A 93 -1.19 5.94 10.29
CA MET A 93 -2.54 5.87 9.71
C MET A 93 -2.93 4.43 9.38
N ILE A 94 -2.07 3.69 8.66
CA ILE A 94 -2.37 2.32 8.21
C ILE A 94 -2.46 1.34 9.37
N GLN A 95 -1.65 1.50 10.42
CA GLN A 95 -1.73 0.66 11.63
C GLN A 95 -3.09 0.72 12.34
N LYS A 96 -3.92 1.74 12.09
CA LYS A 96 -5.28 1.83 12.66
C LYS A 96 -6.29 0.95 11.90
N PHE A 97 -5.91 0.43 10.74
CA PHE A 97 -6.78 -0.32 9.81
C PHE A 97 -6.16 -1.67 9.42
N GLN A 98 -5.63 -2.43 10.39
CA GLN A 98 -4.95 -3.71 10.13
C GLN A 98 -5.84 -4.79 9.50
N ASP A 99 -7.16 -4.67 9.63
CA ASP A 99 -8.12 -5.59 9.03
C ASP A 99 -8.48 -5.25 7.57
N ILE A 100 -7.99 -4.12 7.05
CA ILE A 100 -8.16 -3.72 5.66
C ILE A 100 -7.03 -4.31 4.82
N ALA A 101 -7.38 -4.93 3.69
CA ALA A 101 -6.37 -5.49 2.80
C ALA A 101 -5.51 -4.40 2.17
N TYR A 102 -4.20 -4.63 2.10
CA TYR A 102 -3.26 -3.68 1.49
C TYR A 102 -3.65 -3.29 0.06
N SER A 103 -4.20 -4.22 -0.72
CA SER A 103 -4.73 -3.94 -2.06
C SER A 103 -5.82 -2.87 -2.06
N GLN A 104 -6.73 -2.87 -1.08
CA GLN A 104 -7.77 -1.84 -0.99
C GLN A 104 -7.16 -0.45 -0.76
N VAL A 105 -6.16 -0.35 0.12
CA VAL A 105 -5.45 0.91 0.41
C VAL A 105 -4.74 1.44 -0.83
N PHE A 106 -3.89 0.63 -1.48
CA PHE A 106 -3.12 1.08 -2.63
C PHE A 106 -3.98 1.36 -3.86
N LEU A 107 -5.10 0.66 -4.04
CA LEU A 107 -6.06 1.00 -5.09
C LEU A 107 -6.74 2.35 -4.83
N ILE A 108 -7.08 2.68 -3.58
CA ILE A 108 -7.60 4.02 -3.24
C ILE A 108 -6.55 5.10 -3.52
N ILE A 109 -5.28 4.85 -3.20
CA ILE A 109 -4.17 5.77 -3.54
C ILE A 109 -4.10 6.03 -5.05
N LEU A 110 -4.33 5.00 -5.88
CA LEU A 110 -4.43 5.11 -7.33
C LEU A 110 -5.75 5.70 -7.85
N GLY A 111 -6.61 6.22 -6.95
CA GLY A 111 -7.85 6.91 -7.29
C GLY A 111 -9.09 6.02 -7.35
N ALA A 112 -9.04 4.77 -6.89
CA ALA A 112 -10.23 3.92 -6.82
C ALA A 112 -11.18 4.39 -5.71
N GLU A 113 -12.48 4.28 -5.97
CA GLU A 113 -13.49 4.58 -4.95
C GLU A 113 -13.58 3.47 -3.89
N PRO A 114 -13.84 3.81 -2.60
CA PRO A 114 -14.03 2.83 -1.52
C PRO A 114 -15.05 1.74 -1.85
N SER A 115 -16.15 2.10 -2.52
CA SER A 115 -17.16 1.14 -2.96
C SER A 115 -16.59 0.18 -3.99
N PHE A 116 -15.77 0.64 -4.93
CA PHE A 116 -15.16 -0.22 -5.94
C PHE A 116 -14.22 -1.26 -5.30
N VAL A 117 -13.34 -0.82 -4.40
CA VAL A 117 -12.38 -1.73 -3.74
C VAL A 117 -13.07 -2.64 -2.73
N PHE A 118 -14.18 -2.22 -2.11
CA PHE A 118 -14.98 -3.10 -1.27
C PHE A 118 -15.48 -4.30 -2.09
N HIS A 119 -16.06 -4.09 -3.28
CA HIS A 119 -16.60 -5.19 -4.07
C HIS A 119 -15.54 -6.03 -4.81
N ASN A 120 -14.49 -5.40 -5.35
CA ASN A 120 -13.51 -6.07 -6.21
C ASN A 120 -12.34 -6.73 -5.48
N THR A 121 -12.21 -6.48 -4.17
CA THR A 121 -11.16 -7.10 -3.36
C THR A 121 -11.71 -8.16 -2.41
N ILE A 122 -13.04 -8.34 -2.37
CA ILE A 122 -13.68 -9.56 -1.85
C ILE A 122 -13.43 -10.67 -2.88
N ILE A 123 -12.22 -11.23 -2.86
CA ILE A 123 -12.02 -12.58 -3.35
C ILE A 123 -12.36 -13.47 -2.15
N LYS A 124 -13.53 -14.12 -2.20
CA LYS A 124 -13.90 -15.21 -1.28
C LYS A 124 -12.97 -16.40 -1.46
#